data_AF-A0A940DAQ0-F1
#
_entry.id   AF-A0A940DAQ0-F1
#
_cell.length_a   1.000
_cell.length_b   1.000
_cell.length_c   1.000
_cell.angle_alpha   90.00
_cell.angle_beta   90.00
_cell.angle_gamma   90.00
#
_symmetry.space_group_name_H-M   'P 1'
#
loop_
_entity.id
_entity.type
_entity.pdbx_description
1 polymer ?
#
loop_
_entity_poly.entity_id
_entity_poly.type
_entity_poly.pdbx_seq_one_letter_code
_entity_poly.pdbx_strand_id
1 'polypeptide(L)' 'MKIMSNEQLVAAYRDAQKNGEDRMWIKLLKDEIKKRGLNPFKKRR' A
#
# COMPACT_ATOMS: atom_id res chain seq x y z
N MET A 1 8.35 -1.46 -6.70
CA MET A 1 8.79 -0.19 -6.06
C MET A 1 10.01 -0.41 -5.15
N LYS A 2 11.23 -0.54 -5.70
CA LYS A 2 12.42 -0.90 -4.90
C LYS A 2 12.90 0.19 -3.91
N ILE A 3 12.38 1.41 -4.01
CA ILE A 3 12.83 2.56 -3.20
C ILE A 3 11.98 2.77 -1.93
N MET A 4 10.68 2.44 -1.95
CA MET A 4 9.83 2.65 -0.78
C MET A 4 10.04 1.59 0.30
N SER A 5 10.17 2.05 1.55
CA SER A 5 10.13 1.20 2.74
C SER A 5 8.76 0.53 2.89
N ASN A 6 8.68 -0.52 3.72
CA ASN A 6 7.42 -1.21 3.99
C ASN A 6 6.36 -0.27 4.58
N GLU A 7 6.77 0.68 5.43
CA GLU A 7 5.87 1.65 6.04
C GLU A 7 5.40 2.69 5.01
N GLN A 8 6.31 3.20 4.17
CA GLN A 8 5.97 4.13 3.10
C GLN A 8 5.01 3.49 2.08
N LEU A 9 5.22 2.22 1.76
CA LEU A 9 4.37 1.48 0.83
C LEU A 9 2.94 1.33 1.37
N VAL A 10 2.80 1.01 2.65
CA VAL A 10 1.48 0.89 3.29
C VAL A 10 0.81 2.26 3.44
N ALA A 11 1.56 3.31 3.79
CA ALA A 11 1.04 4.68 3.87
C ALA A 11 0.51 5.15 2.51
N ALA A 12 1.32 5.02 1.45
CA ALA A 12 0.94 5.38 0.09
C ALA A 12 -0.32 4.64 -0.38
N TYR A 13 -0.45 3.34 -0.08
CA TYR A 13 -1.66 2.58 -0.40
C TYR A 13 -2.92 3.12 0.30
N ARG A 14 -2.81 3.47 1.58
CA ARG A 14 -3.93 4.02 2.35
C ARG A 14 -4.32 5.41 1.85
N ASP A 15 -3.34 6.26 1.56
CA ASP A 15 -3.58 7.60 1.06
C ASP A 15 -4.20 7.55 -0.34
N ALA A 16 -3.67 6.70 -1.23
CA ALA A 16 -4.25 6.48 -2.56
C ALA A 16 -5.70 5.97 -2.47
N GLN A 17 -6.00 5.03 -1.57
CA GLN A 17 -7.38 4.59 -1.31
C GLN A 17 -8.28 5.70 -0.78
N LYS A 18 -7.78 6.52 0.15
CA LYS A 18 -8.56 7.57 0.83
C LYS A 18 -8.86 8.73 -0.11
N ASN A 19 -7.89 9.14 -0.93
CA ASN A 19 -8.00 10.27 -1.84
C ASN A 19 -8.68 9.89 -3.16
N GLY A 20 -9.02 8.62 -3.35
CA GLY A 20 -9.65 8.14 -4.59
C GLY A 20 -8.72 8.25 -5.79
N GLU A 21 -7.42 8.03 -5.58
CA GLU A 21 -6.43 8.06 -6.65
C GLU A 21 -6.67 6.95 -7.68
N ASP A 22 -5.89 6.99 -8.75
CA ASP A 22 -5.98 6.07 -9.87
C ASP A 22 -6.06 4.59 -9.42
N ARG A 23 -7.03 3.86 -9.96
CA ARG A 23 -7.31 2.46 -9.58
C ARG A 23 -6.14 1.52 -9.90
N MET A 24 -5.39 1.81 -10.97
CA MET A 24 -4.20 1.06 -11.35
C MET A 24 -3.05 1.33 -10.38
N TRP A 25 -2.90 2.57 -9.94
CA TRP A 25 -1.93 2.93 -8.89
C TRP A 25 -2.22 2.21 -7.56
N ILE A 26 -3.49 2.22 -7.12
CA ILE A 26 -3.93 1.48 -5.92
C ILE A 26 -3.65 -0.02 -6.08
N LYS A 27 -3.90 -0.58 -7.27
CA LYS A 27 -3.64 -2.01 -7.55
C LYS A 27 -2.15 -2.34 -7.49
N LEU A 28 -1.28 -1.52 -8.08
CA LEU A 28 0.17 -1.70 -8.04
C LEU A 28 0.71 -1.68 -6.60
N LEU A 29 0.25 -0.72 -5.80
CA LEU A 29 0.60 -0.63 -4.38
C LEU A 29 0.15 -1.88 -3.62
N LYS A 30 -1.08 -2.33 -3.83
CA LYS A 30 -1.62 -3.55 -3.22
C LYS A 30 -0.82 -4.81 -3.57
N ASP A 31 -0.44 -4.95 -4.84
CA ASP A 31 0.31 -6.11 -5.32
C ASP A 31 1.72 -6.14 -4.74
N GLU A 32 2.40 -4.99 -4.63
CA GLU A 32 3.71 -4.89 -3.98
C GLU A 32 3.62 -5.18 -2.47
N ILE A 33 2.59 -4.68 -1.78
CA ILE A 33 2.33 -4.98 -0.35
C ILE A 33 2.14 -6.47 -0.14
N LYS A 34 1.32 -7.11 -0.99
CA LYS A 34 1.09 -8.57 -0.94
C LYS A 34 2.35 -9.35 -1.24
N LYS A 35 3.15 -8.93 -2.22
CA LYS A 35 4.44 -9.55 -2.59
C LYS A 35 5.43 -9.55 -1.41
N ARG A 36 5.37 -8.53 -0.56
CA ARG A 36 6.21 -8.39 0.64
C ARG A 36 5.62 -9.05 1.90
N GLY A 37 4.44 -9.68 1.79
CA GLY A 37 3.75 -10.28 2.94
C GLY A 37 3.26 -9.26 3.97
N LEU A 38 3.09 -7.99 3.57
CA LEU A 38 2.66 -6.91 4.47
C LEU A 38 1.13 -6.89 4.57
N ASN A 39 0.61 -6.52 5.75
CA ASN A 39 -0.81 -6.31 5.94
C ASN A 39 -1.12 -4.80 6.05
N PRO A 40 -1.76 -4.18 5.03
CA PRO A 40 -2.05 -2.76 5.02
C PRO A 40 -3.11 -2.37 6.04
N PHE A 41 -3.81 -3.33 6.65
CA PHE A 41 -4.86 -3.10 7.65
C PHE A 41 -4.49 -3.65 9.03
N LYS A 42 -3.19 -3.76 9.34
CA LYS A 42 -2.70 -4.35 10.60
C LYS A 42 -3.53 -3.83 11.77
N LYS A 43 -4.34 -4.74 12.33
CA LYS A 43 -5.29 -4.51 13.41
C LYS A 43 -4.50 -4.00 14.60
N ARG A 44 -4.77 -2.76 15.03
CA ARG A 44 -4.26 -2.21 16.29
C ARG A 44 -4.83 -3.12 17.39
N ARG A 45 -4.02 -4.07 17.88
CA ARG A 45 -4.33 -4.82 19.11
C ARG A 45 -4.04 -3.92 20.30
#